data_AF-A0A9J6B1X9-F1
#
_entry.id   AF-A0A9J6B1X9-F1
#
_cell.length_a   1.000
_cell.length_b   1.000
_cell.length_c   1.000
_cell.angle_alpha   90.00
_cell.angle_beta   90.00
_cell.angle_gamma   90.00
#
_symmetry.space_group_name_H-M   'P 1'
#
loop_
_entity.id
_entity.type
_entity.pdbx_description
1 polymer ?
#
loop_
_entity_poly.entity_id
_entity_poly.type
_entity_poly.pdbx_seq_one_letter_code
_entity_poly.pdbx_strand_id
1 'polypeptide(L)'
;MIAHLSKILSNSEEVFDFVVNEGHGVKGLCDIGIQSLPKQYIQPLEERITASIVRTDDSIPIIDASNWDDPKVADQICEAAQNWGFFQVINHGVPIEVLDDIKETSHRFFSLPTKEKKKHTKENSISSNVRYGTSFTPEAEKTLGWRDYLSLVHISDDEATSFWPTSCRDEALEYLKSCDTVIRKILKLLMGGLNVNEIDEEKEELLMELSIGVGRHSDISTITVLLPDDIGGLYVKKHETNVWIHIPPVNGALVINIGDALQIMSNDKYKSVEHCVIANRSNNRISVPIFLHPKATNVIGPLKEVIENGEKPIYKQILYADYTNIFFSKGHGVKGLCDIGIQVLPKQYIQPLEERITTSIVITDDSIPLIDASNWDDPKVADQICKAAQNWGFFQVINHGIPIEVLENIKETSHRFFNLPTNEKKKYTNSLSSNVRYATSFNPEAEKTLSWRDYLSLSPYF
;
A
#
# COMPACT_ATOMS: atom_id res chain seq x y z
N MET A 1 -20.07 -5.92 34.00
CA MET A 1 -19.70 -5.01 32.90
C MET A 1 -18.26 -4.50 33.06
N ILE A 2 -17.92 -3.74 34.11
CA ILE A 2 -16.56 -3.19 34.33
C ILE A 2 -15.47 -4.27 34.43
N ALA A 3 -15.71 -5.38 35.14
CA ALA A 3 -14.75 -6.49 35.24
C ALA A 3 -14.54 -7.26 33.92
N HIS A 4 -15.54 -7.26 33.02
CA HIS A 4 -15.44 -7.90 31.71
C HIS A 4 -14.67 -7.00 30.73
N LEU A 5 -14.94 -5.70 30.76
CA LEU A 5 -14.25 -4.67 29.96
C LEU A 5 -12.77 -4.55 30.34
N SER A 6 -12.45 -4.58 31.64
CA SER A 6 -11.07 -4.58 32.14
C SER A 6 -10.28 -5.82 31.69
N LYS A 7 -10.95 -6.95 31.45
CA LYS A 7 -10.31 -8.19 31.03
C LYS A 7 -9.95 -8.14 29.54
N ILE A 8 -10.93 -7.76 28.71
CA ILE A 8 -10.78 -7.62 27.24
C ILE A 8 -9.61 -6.71 26.89
N LEU A 9 -9.48 -5.56 27.57
CA LEU A 9 -8.44 -4.56 27.25
C LEU A 9 -7.04 -4.91 27.79
N SER A 10 -6.94 -5.89 28.69
CA SER A 10 -5.67 -6.28 29.32
C SER A 10 -4.91 -7.36 28.54
N ASN A 11 -5.59 -8.07 27.62
CA ASN A 11 -5.04 -9.18 26.85
C ASN A 11 -5.19 -8.92 25.34
N SER A 12 -4.08 -9.01 24.60
CA SER A 12 -4.08 -8.71 23.18
C SER A 12 -4.92 -9.68 22.34
N GLU A 13 -5.02 -10.92 22.78
CA GLU A 13 -5.82 -11.97 22.12
C GLU A 13 -7.32 -11.71 22.30
N GLU A 14 -7.74 -11.25 23.48
CA GLU A 14 -9.14 -10.92 23.76
C GLU A 14 -9.62 -9.69 22.97
N VAL A 15 -8.77 -8.67 22.75
CA VAL A 15 -9.10 -7.53 21.88
C VAL A 15 -9.26 -7.97 20.42
N PHE A 16 -8.36 -8.83 19.93
CA PHE A 16 -8.44 -9.32 18.55
C PHE A 16 -9.71 -10.13 18.33
N ASP A 17 -10.03 -11.04 19.26
CA ASP A 17 -11.23 -11.86 19.19
C ASP A 17 -12.50 -11.00 19.18
N PHE A 18 -12.63 -10.05 20.12
CA PHE A 18 -13.77 -9.14 20.18
C PHE A 18 -13.92 -8.28 18.90
N VAL A 19 -12.82 -7.66 18.44
CA VAL A 19 -12.87 -6.71 17.33
C VAL A 19 -13.06 -7.42 15.99
N VAL A 20 -12.26 -8.46 15.74
CA VAL A 20 -12.14 -9.12 14.43
C VAL A 20 -13.05 -10.34 14.37
N ASN A 21 -12.84 -11.35 15.21
CA ASN A 21 -13.54 -12.64 15.10
C ASN A 21 -15.02 -12.56 15.47
N GLU A 22 -15.34 -11.80 16.51
CA GLU A 22 -16.71 -11.54 16.92
C GLU A 22 -17.39 -10.48 16.03
N GLY A 23 -16.59 -9.63 15.36
CA GLY A 23 -17.05 -8.66 14.36
C GLY A 23 -17.53 -7.33 14.94
N HIS A 24 -17.21 -7.02 16.19
CA HIS A 24 -17.62 -5.77 16.83
C HIS A 24 -16.95 -4.53 16.21
N GLY A 25 -15.78 -4.71 15.58
CA GLY A 25 -15.02 -3.60 15.02
C GLY A 25 -14.44 -2.67 16.09
N VAL A 26 -13.68 -1.66 15.65
CA VAL A 26 -13.18 -0.60 16.53
C VAL A 26 -14.30 0.31 17.01
N LYS A 27 -15.40 0.44 16.27
CA LYS A 27 -16.60 1.14 16.77
C LYS A 27 -17.15 0.46 18.01
N GLY A 28 -17.18 -0.88 18.05
CA GLY A 28 -17.58 -1.62 19.23
C GLY A 28 -16.68 -1.34 20.44
N LEU A 29 -15.36 -1.17 20.23
CA LEU A 29 -14.45 -0.71 21.28
C LEU A 29 -14.77 0.72 21.75
N CYS A 30 -15.11 1.62 20.85
CA CYS A 30 -15.53 2.98 21.25
C CYS A 30 -16.82 2.95 22.07
N ASP A 31 -17.82 2.18 21.64
CA ASP A 31 -19.14 2.10 22.26
C ASP A 31 -19.09 1.56 23.71
N ILE A 32 -18.08 0.74 24.03
CA ILE A 32 -17.86 0.23 25.40
C ILE A 32 -17.04 1.19 26.30
N GLY A 33 -16.65 2.36 25.79
CA GLY A 33 -16.04 3.43 26.59
C GLY A 33 -14.60 3.16 27.04
N ILE A 34 -13.77 2.61 26.16
CA ILE A 34 -12.34 2.38 26.45
C ILE A 34 -11.64 3.67 26.90
N GLN A 35 -10.77 3.56 27.90
CA GLN A 35 -10.04 4.71 28.48
C GLN A 35 -8.63 4.87 27.88
N SER A 36 -8.11 3.82 27.26
CA SER A 36 -6.78 3.79 26.66
C SER A 36 -6.78 2.97 25.38
N LEU A 37 -5.99 3.42 24.40
CA LEU A 37 -5.83 2.72 23.12
C LEU A 37 -5.10 1.36 23.34
N PRO A 38 -5.65 0.23 22.88
CA PRO A 38 -4.95 -1.05 22.96
C PRO A 38 -3.64 -1.04 22.17
N LYS A 39 -2.63 -1.78 22.64
CA LYS A 39 -1.27 -1.78 22.07
C LYS A 39 -1.23 -2.11 20.58
N GLN A 40 -2.17 -2.93 20.10
CA GLN A 40 -2.27 -3.35 18.71
C GLN A 40 -2.58 -2.21 17.75
N TYR A 41 -3.10 -1.08 18.23
CA TYR A 41 -3.41 0.09 17.42
C TYR A 41 -2.38 1.22 17.57
N ILE A 42 -1.35 1.01 18.40
CA ILE A 42 -0.29 1.99 18.62
C ILE A 42 0.72 1.88 17.47
N GLN A 43 0.66 2.84 16.55
CA GLN A 43 1.59 2.91 15.41
C GLN A 43 3.05 3.06 15.85
N PRO A 44 4.03 2.52 15.10
CA PRO A 44 5.47 2.79 15.28
C PRO A 44 5.77 4.29 15.27
N LEU A 45 6.91 4.70 15.84
CA LEU A 45 7.22 6.14 15.96
C LEU A 45 7.41 6.80 14.59
N GLU A 46 8.03 6.12 13.63
CA GLU A 46 8.18 6.64 12.26
C GLU A 46 6.85 6.76 11.48
N GLU A 47 5.82 6.01 11.89
CA GLU A 47 4.50 6.02 11.25
C GLU A 47 3.58 7.12 11.83
N ARG A 48 3.96 7.72 12.97
CA ARG A 48 3.16 8.76 13.62
C ARG A 48 3.42 10.12 12.99
N ILE A 49 2.36 10.75 12.49
CA ILE A 49 2.39 12.16 12.11
C ILE A 49 2.41 13.02 13.37
N THR A 50 3.47 13.80 13.53
CA THR A 50 3.63 14.77 14.62
C THR A 50 3.41 16.19 14.10
N ALA A 51 3.03 17.11 15.00
CA ALA A 51 2.79 18.52 14.63
C ALA A 51 4.02 19.20 13.99
N SER A 52 5.24 18.66 14.17
CA SER A 52 6.47 19.20 13.59
C SER A 52 6.66 18.92 12.10
N ILE A 53 5.95 17.93 11.53
CA ILE A 53 6.07 17.56 10.10
C ILE A 53 4.83 17.95 9.28
N VAL A 54 3.78 18.43 9.95
CA VAL A 54 2.54 18.90 9.33
C VAL A 54 2.67 20.38 9.02
N ARG A 55 2.41 20.74 7.76
CA ARG A 55 2.23 22.14 7.36
C ARG A 55 0.76 22.42 7.07
N THR A 56 0.30 23.59 7.51
CA THR A 56 -1.07 24.06 7.34
C THR A 56 -1.15 25.34 6.50
N ASP A 57 -0.01 25.87 6.07
CA ASP A 57 0.09 27.06 5.22
C ASP A 57 0.09 26.75 3.72
N ASP A 58 0.10 25.46 3.36
CA ASP A 58 0.00 24.97 1.99
C ASP A 58 -1.24 24.08 1.88
N SER A 59 -1.89 24.07 0.71
CA SER A 59 -3.12 23.29 0.48
C SER A 59 -3.14 22.74 -0.92
N ILE A 60 -3.75 21.56 -1.09
CA ILE A 60 -3.98 21.01 -2.43
C ILE A 60 -4.87 21.95 -3.26
N PRO A 61 -4.75 21.94 -4.60
CA PRO A 61 -5.59 22.76 -5.48
C PRO A 61 -7.09 22.48 -5.27
N ILE A 62 -7.90 23.55 -5.29
CA ILE A 62 -9.36 23.48 -5.31
C ILE A 62 -9.80 23.98 -6.69
N ILE A 63 -10.53 23.14 -7.42
CA ILE A 63 -10.90 23.36 -8.81
C ILE A 63 -12.41 23.53 -8.90
N ASP A 64 -12.84 24.67 -9.45
CA ASP A 64 -14.25 24.94 -9.73
C ASP A 64 -14.64 24.31 -11.06
N ALA A 65 -15.44 23.24 -11.00
CA ALA A 65 -15.90 22.51 -12.17
C ALA A 65 -17.32 22.88 -12.61
N SER A 66 -17.78 24.10 -12.28
CA SER A 66 -19.05 24.65 -12.77
C SER A 66 -19.12 24.73 -14.31
N ASN A 67 -17.98 24.85 -14.98
CA ASN A 67 -17.87 24.78 -16.44
C ASN A 67 -16.78 23.80 -16.90
N TRP A 68 -17.16 22.54 -17.09
CA TRP A 68 -16.26 21.47 -17.54
C TRP A 68 -15.64 21.67 -18.93
N ASP A 69 -16.25 22.52 -19.77
CA ASP A 69 -15.76 22.81 -21.11
C ASP A 69 -14.74 23.96 -21.14
N ASP A 70 -14.47 24.63 -20.00
CA ASP A 70 -13.41 25.64 -19.90
C ASP A 70 -12.02 24.95 -19.96
N PRO A 71 -11.17 25.28 -20.94
CA PRO A 71 -9.82 24.74 -21.02
C PRO A 71 -8.99 24.93 -19.75
N LYS A 72 -9.27 25.99 -18.96
CA LYS A 72 -8.59 26.22 -17.68
C LYS A 72 -8.87 25.12 -16.66
N VAL A 73 -10.07 24.55 -16.65
CA VAL A 73 -10.41 23.43 -15.76
C VAL A 73 -9.58 22.21 -16.13
N ALA A 74 -9.40 21.94 -17.43
CA ALA A 74 -8.54 20.88 -17.93
C ALA A 74 -7.08 21.09 -17.48
N ASP A 75 -6.54 22.29 -17.70
CA ASP A 75 -5.17 22.65 -17.33
C ASP A 75 -4.95 22.50 -15.82
N GLN A 76 -5.87 23.02 -14.99
CA GLN A 76 -5.79 22.93 -13.53
C GLN A 76 -5.82 21.47 -13.04
N ILE A 77 -6.68 20.62 -13.61
CA ILE A 77 -6.75 19.21 -13.25
C ILE A 77 -5.44 18.50 -13.61
N CYS A 78 -4.92 18.74 -14.82
CA CYS A 78 -3.67 18.13 -15.28
C CYS A 78 -2.47 18.60 -14.46
N GLU A 79 -2.39 19.90 -14.14
CA GLU A 79 -1.34 20.48 -13.32
C GLU A 79 -1.39 19.94 -11.88
N ALA A 80 -2.58 19.84 -11.29
CA ALA A 80 -2.74 19.26 -9.97
C ALA A 80 -2.35 17.77 -9.94
N ALA A 81 -2.75 16.99 -10.95
CA ALA A 81 -2.36 15.59 -11.07
C ALA A 81 -0.84 15.39 -11.23
N GLN A 82 -0.14 16.32 -11.89
CA GLN A 82 1.31 16.29 -12.08
C GLN A 82 2.09 16.73 -10.84
N ASN A 83 1.67 17.83 -10.20
CA ASN A 83 2.46 18.46 -9.14
C ASN A 83 2.08 17.98 -7.74
N TRP A 84 0.83 17.56 -7.56
CA TRP A 84 0.28 17.18 -6.26
C TRP A 84 -0.16 15.73 -6.20
N GLY A 85 -0.67 15.19 -7.30
CA GLY A 85 -1.36 13.91 -7.29
C GLY A 85 -2.71 13.92 -6.57
N PHE A 86 -3.13 15.09 -6.07
CA PHE A 86 -4.34 15.34 -5.28
C PHE A 86 -4.94 16.70 -5.65
N PHE A 87 -6.27 16.80 -5.68
CA PHE A 87 -7.01 18.06 -5.78
C PHE A 87 -8.42 17.90 -5.21
N GLN A 88 -9.08 19.01 -4.88
CA GLN A 88 -10.50 19.03 -4.58
C GLN A 88 -11.26 19.60 -5.78
N VAL A 89 -12.45 19.07 -6.04
CA VAL A 89 -13.36 19.60 -7.04
C VAL A 89 -14.61 20.11 -6.33
N ILE A 90 -15.05 21.31 -6.67
CA ILE A 90 -16.32 21.91 -6.24
C ILE A 90 -17.20 22.20 -7.45
N ASN A 91 -18.50 22.41 -7.23
CA ASN A 91 -19.48 22.65 -8.30
C ASN A 91 -19.46 21.57 -9.40
N HIS A 92 -19.10 20.32 -9.04
CA HIS A 92 -18.95 19.21 -9.98
C HIS A 92 -20.29 18.71 -10.57
N GLY A 93 -21.42 19.11 -9.98
CA GLY A 93 -22.76 18.80 -10.48
C GLY A 93 -23.43 17.58 -9.83
N VAL A 94 -22.81 16.96 -8.83
CA VAL A 94 -23.50 15.96 -7.98
C VAL A 94 -24.36 16.73 -6.97
N PRO A 95 -25.66 16.40 -6.82
CA PRO A 95 -26.52 17.06 -5.85
C PRO A 95 -25.97 16.91 -4.42
N ILE A 96 -26.04 17.98 -3.63
CA ILE A 96 -25.55 17.97 -2.24
C ILE A 96 -26.34 16.97 -1.40
N GLU A 97 -27.63 16.81 -1.69
CA GLU A 97 -28.51 15.85 -1.03
C GLU A 97 -27.98 14.42 -1.18
N VAL A 98 -27.47 14.05 -2.37
CA VAL A 98 -26.89 12.72 -2.61
C VAL A 98 -25.62 12.51 -1.76
N LEU A 99 -24.80 13.55 -1.59
CA LEU A 99 -23.60 13.49 -0.74
C LEU A 99 -23.96 13.38 0.75
N ASP A 100 -25.00 14.09 1.19
CA ASP A 100 -25.48 14.05 2.57
C ASP A 100 -26.17 12.72 2.89
N ASP A 101 -26.99 12.20 1.99
CA ASP A 101 -27.70 10.93 2.13
C ASP A 101 -26.73 9.76 2.28
N ILE A 102 -25.65 9.70 1.48
CA ILE A 102 -24.66 8.62 1.60
C ILE A 102 -23.82 8.72 2.88
N LYS A 103 -23.57 9.95 3.37
CA LYS A 103 -22.93 10.17 4.68
C LYS A 103 -23.82 9.69 5.82
N GLU A 104 -25.09 10.09 5.84
CA GLU A 104 -26.06 9.65 6.85
C GLU A 104 -26.24 8.13 6.82
N THR A 105 -26.34 7.57 5.62
CA THR A 105 -26.45 6.13 5.38
C THR A 105 -25.25 5.36 5.92
N SER A 106 -24.04 5.89 5.75
CA SER A 106 -22.83 5.31 6.32
C SER A 106 -22.92 5.25 7.85
N HIS A 107 -23.32 6.34 8.50
CA HIS A 107 -23.54 6.34 9.95
C HIS A 107 -24.61 5.34 10.40
N ARG A 108 -25.71 5.25 9.66
CA ARG A 108 -26.82 4.31 9.91
C ARG A 108 -26.33 2.86 9.82
N PHE A 109 -25.59 2.48 8.78
CA PHE A 109 -25.04 1.13 8.63
C PHE A 109 -24.12 0.77 9.81
N PHE A 110 -23.14 1.62 10.13
CA PHE A 110 -22.17 1.31 11.19
C PHE A 110 -22.78 1.31 12.60
N SER A 111 -23.94 1.96 12.77
CA SER A 111 -24.73 1.95 14.01
C SER A 111 -25.65 0.74 14.15
N LEU A 112 -25.78 -0.11 13.13
CA LEU A 112 -26.54 -1.35 13.22
C LEU A 112 -25.94 -2.29 14.29
N PRO A 113 -26.77 -3.17 14.89
CA PRO A 113 -26.28 -4.19 15.81
C PRO A 113 -25.18 -5.05 15.17
N THR A 114 -24.18 -5.48 15.95
CA THR A 114 -23.08 -6.32 15.46
C THR A 114 -23.57 -7.55 14.69
N LYS A 115 -24.66 -8.18 15.13
CA LYS A 115 -25.26 -9.33 14.46
C LYS A 115 -25.68 -9.03 13.01
N GLU A 116 -26.13 -7.82 12.72
CA GLU A 116 -26.52 -7.40 11.38
C GLU A 116 -25.30 -7.11 10.51
N LYS A 117 -24.32 -6.34 11.03
CA LYS A 117 -23.07 -6.07 10.31
C LYS A 117 -22.26 -7.33 10.01
N LYS A 118 -22.26 -8.29 10.94
CA LYS A 118 -21.52 -9.55 10.82
C LYS A 118 -21.97 -10.41 9.64
N LYS A 119 -23.21 -10.26 9.17
CA LYS A 119 -23.71 -10.93 7.95
C LYS A 119 -22.90 -10.60 6.71
N HIS A 120 -22.16 -9.50 6.74
CA HIS A 120 -21.37 -9.02 5.61
C HIS A 120 -19.87 -9.27 5.80
N THR A 121 -19.39 -9.99 6.84
CA THR A 121 -17.96 -10.32 6.93
C THR A 121 -17.54 -11.30 5.84
N LYS A 122 -16.23 -11.45 5.61
CA LYS A 122 -15.67 -12.35 4.61
C LYS A 122 -16.21 -13.78 4.72
N GLU A 123 -16.49 -14.25 5.93
CA GLU A 123 -16.95 -15.61 6.22
C GLU A 123 -18.47 -15.78 6.07
N ASN A 124 -19.23 -14.69 6.22
CA ASN A 124 -20.70 -14.74 6.31
C ASN A 124 -21.40 -14.11 5.11
N SER A 125 -20.70 -13.26 4.35
CA SER A 125 -21.27 -12.59 3.18
C SER A 125 -21.61 -13.60 2.10
N ILE A 126 -22.77 -13.39 1.46
CA ILE A 126 -23.27 -14.25 0.39
C ILE A 126 -22.45 -14.04 -0.90
N SER A 127 -21.92 -12.82 -1.10
CA SER A 127 -21.12 -12.43 -2.26
C SER A 127 -19.72 -12.01 -1.81
N SER A 128 -18.70 -12.41 -2.56
CA SER A 128 -17.32 -11.95 -2.37
C SER A 128 -17.15 -10.44 -2.63
N ASN A 129 -18.15 -9.81 -3.27
CA ASN A 129 -18.16 -8.39 -3.64
C ASN A 129 -18.65 -7.48 -2.50
N VAL A 130 -19.12 -8.06 -1.39
CA VAL A 130 -19.61 -7.33 -0.23
C VAL A 130 -18.81 -7.79 0.99
N ARG A 131 -18.08 -6.86 1.62
CA ARG A 131 -17.23 -7.19 2.76
C ARG A 131 -17.23 -6.08 3.82
N TYR A 132 -17.85 -6.36 4.95
CA TYR A 132 -17.63 -5.67 6.21
C TYR A 132 -16.38 -6.21 6.92
N GLY A 133 -15.59 -5.32 7.48
CA GLY A 133 -14.43 -5.71 8.27
C GLY A 133 -13.85 -4.56 9.07
N THR A 134 -12.75 -4.84 9.74
CA THR A 134 -11.95 -3.93 10.53
C THR A 134 -10.49 -4.24 10.23
N SER A 135 -9.63 -3.21 10.10
CA SER A 135 -8.29 -3.36 9.49
C SER A 135 -8.27 -3.99 8.09
N PHE A 136 -7.24 -3.77 7.26
CA PHE A 136 -7.27 -4.31 5.89
C PHE A 136 -7.01 -5.82 5.86
N THR A 137 -5.97 -6.26 6.56
CA THR A 137 -5.58 -7.67 6.72
C THR A 137 -5.11 -7.88 8.15
N PRO A 138 -6.02 -7.92 9.14
CA PRO A 138 -5.68 -7.96 10.56
C PRO A 138 -4.66 -9.03 10.93
N GLU A 139 -4.72 -10.19 10.27
CA GLU A 139 -3.86 -11.34 10.56
C GLU A 139 -2.42 -11.15 10.07
N ALA A 140 -2.20 -10.27 9.09
CA ALA A 140 -0.89 -9.98 8.50
C ALA A 140 -0.32 -8.63 8.97
N GLU A 141 -1.14 -7.79 9.62
CA GLU A 141 -0.75 -6.46 10.07
C GLU A 141 0.03 -6.50 11.39
N LYS A 142 1.17 -5.82 11.43
CA LYS A 142 1.93 -5.60 12.68
C LYS A 142 1.19 -4.67 13.65
N THR A 143 0.47 -3.69 13.11
CA THR A 143 -0.33 -2.73 13.86
C THR A 143 -1.67 -2.55 13.14
N LEU A 144 -2.76 -2.77 13.86
CA LEU A 144 -4.11 -2.65 13.34
C LEU A 144 -4.46 -1.19 13.07
N GLY A 145 -5.23 -0.96 12.00
CA GLY A 145 -5.84 0.31 11.68
C GLY A 145 -7.02 0.61 12.61
N TRP A 146 -7.09 1.84 13.11
CA TRP A 146 -8.24 2.33 13.89
C TRP A 146 -9.41 2.70 12.96
N ARG A 147 -9.98 1.69 12.30
CA ARG A 147 -11.13 1.85 11.40
C ARG A 147 -11.95 0.57 11.24
N ASP A 148 -13.23 0.76 10.97
CA ASP A 148 -14.10 -0.26 10.38
C ASP A 148 -14.42 0.15 8.94
N TYR A 149 -14.73 -0.81 8.08
CA TYR A 149 -15.09 -0.55 6.69
C TYR A 149 -16.20 -1.49 6.21
N LEU A 150 -16.91 -1.03 5.19
CA LEU A 150 -17.77 -1.82 4.32
C LEU A 150 -17.28 -1.60 2.89
N SER A 151 -16.78 -2.65 2.25
CA SER A 151 -16.38 -2.64 0.86
C SER A 151 -17.50 -3.21 0.01
N LEU A 152 -17.88 -2.47 -1.03
CA LEU A 152 -18.92 -2.81 -1.99
C LEU A 152 -18.29 -2.71 -3.38
N VAL A 153 -18.17 -3.83 -4.08
CA VAL A 153 -17.71 -3.88 -5.47
C VAL A 153 -18.94 -3.86 -6.36
N HIS A 154 -19.01 -2.88 -7.28
CA HIS A 154 -20.12 -2.77 -8.22
C HIS A 154 -19.78 -3.54 -9.50
N ILE A 155 -20.57 -4.59 -9.77
CA ILE A 155 -20.50 -5.38 -11.00
C ILE A 155 -21.69 -5.06 -11.91
N SER A 156 -22.88 -5.01 -11.33
CA SER A 156 -24.11 -4.60 -12.00
C SER A 156 -25.16 -4.18 -10.95
N ASP A 157 -26.17 -3.43 -11.39
CA ASP A 157 -27.29 -3.04 -10.52
C ASP A 157 -28.08 -4.26 -9.99
N ASP A 158 -28.15 -5.35 -10.76
CA ASP A 158 -28.81 -6.60 -10.35
C ASP A 158 -28.03 -7.33 -9.25
N GLU A 159 -26.69 -7.38 -9.36
CA GLU A 159 -25.80 -7.93 -8.32
C GLU A 159 -25.93 -7.10 -7.05
N ALA A 160 -25.83 -5.78 -7.17
CA ALA A 160 -25.97 -4.86 -6.04
C ALA A 160 -27.34 -5.01 -5.36
N THR A 161 -28.42 -5.10 -6.15
CA THR A 161 -29.78 -5.34 -5.65
C THR A 161 -29.88 -6.64 -4.86
N SER A 162 -29.19 -7.68 -5.32
CA SER A 162 -29.24 -9.02 -4.73
C SER A 162 -28.39 -9.16 -3.47
N PHE A 163 -27.23 -8.50 -3.40
CA PHE A 163 -26.21 -8.82 -2.40
C PHE A 163 -25.80 -7.66 -1.48
N TRP A 164 -25.98 -6.41 -1.90
CA TRP A 164 -25.61 -5.28 -1.04
C TRP A 164 -26.56 -5.14 0.16
N PRO A 165 -26.07 -4.59 1.30
CA PRO A 165 -26.93 -4.41 2.46
C PRO A 165 -28.08 -3.46 2.13
N THR A 166 -29.31 -3.91 2.34
CA THR A 166 -30.53 -3.12 2.06
C THR A 166 -30.59 -1.82 2.87
N SER A 167 -29.85 -1.75 3.98
CA SER A 167 -29.75 -0.56 4.82
C SER A 167 -28.94 0.59 4.22
N CYS A 168 -28.16 0.34 3.16
CA CYS A 168 -27.35 1.35 2.50
C CYS A 168 -27.30 1.27 0.97
N ARG A 169 -27.97 0.29 0.38
CA ARG A 169 -27.82 -0.03 -1.04
C ARG A 169 -28.28 1.12 -1.95
N ASP A 170 -29.47 1.64 -1.72
CA ASP A 170 -30.13 2.52 -2.69
C ASP A 170 -29.39 3.87 -2.75
N GLU A 171 -29.01 4.42 -1.60
CA GLU A 171 -28.20 5.64 -1.50
C GLU A 171 -26.77 5.43 -2.04
N ALA A 172 -26.17 4.25 -1.84
CA ALA A 172 -24.85 3.93 -2.39
C ALA A 172 -24.89 3.84 -3.93
N LEU A 173 -25.94 3.24 -4.50
CA LEU A 173 -26.14 3.17 -5.95
C LEU A 173 -26.39 4.55 -6.54
N GLU A 174 -27.19 5.38 -5.90
CA GLU A 174 -27.45 6.75 -6.36
C GLU A 174 -26.18 7.62 -6.32
N TYR A 175 -25.39 7.49 -5.24
CA TYR A 175 -24.09 8.16 -5.12
C TYR A 175 -23.12 7.73 -6.23
N LEU A 176 -23.00 6.42 -6.50
CA LEU A 176 -22.16 5.91 -7.58
C LEU A 176 -22.61 6.43 -8.95
N LYS A 177 -23.91 6.38 -9.25
CA LYS A 177 -24.48 6.88 -10.51
C LYS A 177 -24.24 8.37 -10.70
N SER A 178 -24.42 9.16 -9.63
CA SER A 178 -24.17 10.60 -9.66
C SER A 178 -22.69 10.92 -9.88
N CYS A 179 -21.80 10.17 -9.25
CA CYS A 179 -20.35 10.36 -9.39
C CYS A 179 -19.81 9.88 -10.75
N ASP A 180 -20.44 8.92 -11.43
CA ASP A 180 -19.98 8.39 -12.72
C ASP A 180 -19.76 9.50 -13.76
N THR A 181 -20.68 10.46 -13.82
CA THR A 181 -20.56 11.61 -14.76
C THR A 181 -19.32 12.46 -14.45
N VAL A 182 -19.04 12.71 -13.16
CA VAL A 182 -17.87 13.49 -12.73
C VAL A 182 -16.58 12.72 -13.02
N ILE A 183 -16.57 11.43 -12.70
CA ILE A 183 -15.46 10.50 -12.94
C ILE A 183 -15.09 10.50 -14.43
N ARG A 184 -16.07 10.29 -15.32
CA ARG A 184 -15.83 10.26 -16.78
C ARG A 184 -15.27 11.57 -17.30
N LYS A 185 -15.77 12.71 -16.80
CA LYS A 185 -15.26 14.03 -17.16
C LYS A 185 -13.80 14.22 -16.71
N ILE A 186 -13.47 13.87 -15.46
CA ILE A 186 -12.10 13.94 -14.95
C ILE A 186 -11.16 13.04 -15.76
N LEU A 187 -11.55 11.78 -16.01
CA LEU A 187 -10.76 10.86 -16.81
C LEU A 187 -10.53 11.40 -18.22
N LYS A 188 -11.56 11.91 -18.88
CA LYS A 188 -11.43 12.52 -20.22
C LYS A 188 -10.42 13.67 -20.22
N LEU A 189 -10.47 14.56 -19.22
CA LEU A 189 -9.53 15.68 -19.13
C LEU A 189 -8.09 15.20 -18.85
N LEU A 190 -7.91 14.24 -17.94
CA LEU A 190 -6.61 13.64 -17.65
C LEU A 190 -6.03 12.91 -18.88
N MET A 191 -6.85 12.16 -19.61
CA MET A 191 -6.47 11.48 -20.85
C MET A 191 -6.09 12.47 -21.95
N GLY A 192 -6.87 13.56 -22.11
CA GLY A 192 -6.52 14.65 -23.02
C GLY A 192 -5.15 15.27 -22.68
N GLY A 193 -4.85 15.44 -21.39
CA GLY A 193 -3.52 15.85 -20.92
C GLY A 193 -2.38 14.87 -21.24
N LEU A 194 -2.69 13.63 -21.62
CA LEU A 194 -1.75 12.60 -22.10
C LEU A 194 -1.76 12.47 -23.64
N ASN A 195 -2.38 13.41 -24.35
CA ASN A 195 -2.61 13.37 -25.81
C ASN A 195 -3.51 12.21 -26.28
N VAL A 196 -4.27 11.60 -25.37
CA VAL A 196 -5.26 10.57 -25.69
C VAL A 196 -6.57 11.25 -26.03
N ASN A 197 -6.83 11.42 -27.32
CA ASN A 197 -7.99 12.17 -27.82
C ASN A 197 -9.29 11.37 -27.85
N GLU A 198 -9.20 10.04 -27.89
CA GLU A 198 -10.35 9.13 -27.86
C GLU A 198 -10.12 8.02 -26.83
N ILE A 199 -11.11 7.83 -25.95
CA ILE A 199 -11.18 6.68 -25.04
C ILE A 199 -12.02 5.63 -25.74
N ASP A 200 -11.36 4.65 -26.35
CA ASP A 200 -12.01 3.48 -26.96
C ASP A 200 -12.44 2.47 -25.88
N GLU A 201 -13.17 1.43 -26.29
CA GLU A 201 -13.62 0.37 -25.38
C GLU A 201 -12.44 -0.26 -24.59
N GLU A 202 -11.28 -0.45 -25.22
CA GLU A 202 -10.09 -1.00 -24.57
C GLU A 202 -9.59 -0.10 -23.44
N LYS A 203 -9.54 1.22 -23.66
CA LYS A 203 -9.14 2.20 -22.64
C LYS A 203 -10.21 2.39 -21.58
N GLU A 204 -11.51 2.35 -21.91
CA GLU A 204 -12.57 2.36 -20.90
C GLU A 204 -12.43 1.16 -19.95
N GLU A 205 -12.20 -0.04 -20.49
CA GLU A 205 -11.98 -1.24 -19.69
C GLU A 205 -10.72 -1.15 -18.81
N LEU A 206 -9.65 -0.53 -19.30
CA LEU A 206 -8.41 -0.29 -18.55
C LEU A 206 -8.59 0.69 -17.39
N LEU A 207 -9.59 1.57 -17.46
CA LEU A 207 -9.81 2.63 -16.49
C LEU A 207 -10.89 2.29 -15.43
N MET A 208 -11.79 1.32 -15.71
CA MET A 208 -13.06 1.20 -14.99
C MET A 208 -13.38 -0.17 -14.36
N GLU A 209 -13.23 -0.26 -13.04
CA GLU A 209 -13.85 -1.21 -12.11
C GLU A 209 -13.97 -0.50 -10.74
N LEU A 210 -15.17 -0.44 -10.15
CA LEU A 210 -15.48 0.42 -9.00
C LEU A 210 -15.42 -0.33 -7.66
N SER A 211 -14.72 0.22 -6.65
CA SER A 211 -14.68 -0.33 -5.27
C SER A 211 -14.62 0.75 -4.17
N ILE A 212 -14.62 0.40 -2.87
CA ILE A 212 -14.57 1.31 -1.69
C ILE A 212 -13.57 0.81 -0.62
N GLY A 213 -12.77 1.69 0.02
CA GLY A 213 -11.84 1.39 1.13
C GLY A 213 -10.65 2.36 1.44
N VAL A 214 -9.73 1.91 2.31
CA VAL A 214 -8.28 2.25 2.46
C VAL A 214 -7.77 3.38 3.43
N GLY A 215 -6.44 3.37 3.68
CA GLY A 215 -5.69 3.79 4.90
C GLY A 215 -4.38 4.54 4.61
N ARG A 216 -3.25 4.32 5.31
CA ARG A 216 -1.96 4.95 4.90
C ARG A 216 -1.31 4.16 3.78
N HIS A 217 -1.13 4.78 2.61
CA HIS A 217 -0.63 4.13 1.40
C HIS A 217 -0.54 5.13 0.24
N SER A 218 -0.07 4.64 -0.90
CA SER A 218 -0.47 5.15 -2.21
C SER A 218 -1.52 4.20 -2.78
N ASP A 219 -2.50 4.75 -3.49
CA ASP A 219 -3.56 3.95 -4.08
C ASP A 219 -3.03 3.14 -5.27
N ILE A 220 -3.47 1.88 -5.40
CA ILE A 220 -3.20 1.07 -6.61
C ILE A 220 -4.21 1.34 -7.74
N SER A 221 -5.20 2.19 -7.49
CA SER A 221 -6.25 2.57 -8.44
C SER A 221 -5.67 3.34 -9.64
N THR A 222 -6.52 3.58 -10.63
CA THR A 222 -6.36 4.60 -11.65
C THR A 222 -6.55 5.98 -11.01
N ILE A 223 -7.72 6.20 -10.43
CA ILE A 223 -8.04 7.37 -9.61
C ILE A 223 -8.92 6.96 -8.43
N THR A 224 -8.95 7.81 -7.42
CA THR A 224 -9.85 7.70 -6.27
C THR A 224 -10.68 8.97 -6.15
N VAL A 225 -12.00 8.82 -5.92
CA VAL A 225 -12.95 9.90 -5.65
C VAL A 225 -13.45 9.77 -4.23
N LEU A 226 -12.99 10.65 -3.34
CA LEU A 226 -13.24 10.60 -1.91
C LEU A 226 -14.22 11.69 -1.50
N LEU A 227 -15.34 11.27 -0.90
CA LEU A 227 -16.20 12.15 -0.12
C LEU A 227 -15.81 12.07 1.37
N PRO A 228 -15.13 13.10 1.92
CA PRO A 228 -14.89 13.21 3.36
C PRO A 228 -16.16 13.69 4.09
N ASP A 229 -16.16 13.56 5.42
CA ASP A 229 -17.07 14.30 6.28
C ASP A 229 -16.49 15.67 6.66
N ASP A 230 -17.22 16.40 7.51
CA ASP A 230 -16.84 17.75 7.95
C ASP A 230 -15.72 17.75 9.02
N ILE A 231 -15.25 16.58 9.47
CA ILE A 231 -14.21 16.45 10.50
C ILE A 231 -12.82 16.46 9.87
N GLY A 232 -12.66 15.85 8.69
CA GLY A 232 -11.39 15.80 7.96
C GLY A 232 -10.37 14.84 8.57
N GLY A 233 -9.09 15.22 8.56
CA GLY A 233 -8.00 14.36 9.04
C GLY A 233 -7.31 13.53 7.96
N LEU A 234 -7.56 13.85 6.68
CA LEU A 234 -6.75 13.39 5.56
C LEU A 234 -5.48 14.24 5.44
N TYR A 235 -4.35 13.57 5.25
CA TYR A 235 -3.05 14.19 5.04
C TYR A 235 -2.38 13.61 3.80
N VAL A 236 -1.80 14.46 2.98
CA VAL A 236 -1.04 14.08 1.79
C VAL A 236 0.42 14.45 1.95
N LYS A 237 1.33 13.60 1.49
CA LYS A 237 2.76 13.87 1.49
C LYS A 237 3.17 14.53 0.17
N LYS A 238 3.61 15.79 0.24
CA LYS A 238 4.06 16.52 -0.97
C LYS A 238 5.37 15.91 -1.47
N HIS A 239 5.37 15.46 -2.72
CA HIS A 239 6.47 14.70 -3.33
C HIS A 239 7.84 15.41 -3.21
N GLU A 240 7.88 16.73 -3.41
CA GLU A 240 9.13 17.50 -3.46
C GLU A 240 9.77 17.77 -2.09
N THR A 241 8.96 17.87 -1.03
CA THR A 241 9.42 18.39 0.28
C THR A 241 9.37 17.36 1.39
N ASN A 242 8.80 16.17 1.13
CA ASN A 242 8.50 15.14 2.14
C ASN A 242 7.66 15.65 3.33
N VAL A 243 6.99 16.79 3.17
CA VAL A 243 6.12 17.41 4.17
C VAL A 243 4.71 16.84 4.06
N TRP A 244 4.04 16.70 5.21
CA TRP A 244 2.64 16.33 5.27
C TRP A 244 1.75 17.57 5.26
N ILE A 245 0.75 17.57 4.39
CA ILE A 245 -0.19 18.67 4.19
C ILE A 245 -1.57 18.18 4.61
N HIS A 246 -2.19 18.93 5.52
CA HIS A 246 -3.57 18.68 5.92
C HIS A 246 -4.52 19.10 4.79
N ILE A 247 -5.47 18.22 4.45
CA ILE A 247 -6.53 18.53 3.48
C ILE A 247 -7.78 18.93 4.27
N PRO A 248 -8.11 20.23 4.36
CA PRO A 248 -9.30 20.67 5.06
C PRO A 248 -10.56 20.24 4.29
N PRO A 249 -11.60 19.73 4.97
CA PRO A 249 -12.90 19.49 4.35
C PRO A 249 -13.47 20.79 3.76
N VAL A 250 -13.95 20.69 2.52
CA VAL A 250 -14.70 21.77 1.86
C VAL A 250 -16.11 21.25 1.61
N ASN A 251 -17.11 22.01 2.06
CA ASN A 251 -18.51 21.60 1.93
C ASN A 251 -18.87 21.37 0.45
N GLY A 252 -19.46 20.21 0.15
CA GLY A 252 -19.83 19.82 -1.20
C GLY A 252 -18.64 19.56 -2.13
N ALA A 253 -17.42 19.37 -1.61
CA ALA A 253 -16.27 19.03 -2.42
C ALA A 253 -16.00 17.52 -2.45
N LEU A 254 -15.51 17.06 -3.59
CA LEU A 254 -14.91 15.73 -3.74
C LEU A 254 -13.39 15.86 -3.78
N VAL A 255 -12.69 15.04 -3.02
CA VAL A 255 -11.24 14.92 -3.08
C VAL A 255 -10.88 13.87 -4.14
N ILE A 256 -10.03 14.23 -5.09
CA ILE A 256 -9.58 13.35 -6.16
C ILE A 256 -8.09 13.10 -5.97
N ASN A 257 -7.66 11.84 -6.12
CA ASN A 257 -6.24 11.53 -6.20
C ASN A 257 -5.91 10.50 -7.26
N ILE A 258 -4.68 10.59 -7.73
CA ILE A 258 -4.10 9.70 -8.74
C ILE A 258 -3.58 8.46 -8.03
N GLY A 259 -3.84 7.29 -8.61
CA GLY A 259 -3.27 6.02 -8.15
C GLY A 259 -2.16 5.49 -9.06
N ASP A 260 -1.49 4.44 -8.60
CA ASP A 260 -0.30 3.88 -9.23
C ASP A 260 -0.58 3.40 -10.67
N ALA A 261 -1.78 2.90 -10.96
CA ALA A 261 -2.12 2.46 -12.32
C ALA A 261 -2.07 3.63 -13.32
N LEU A 262 -2.61 4.80 -12.96
CA LEU A 262 -2.57 5.98 -13.82
C LEU A 262 -1.17 6.63 -13.86
N GLN A 263 -0.40 6.57 -12.77
CA GLN A 263 1.01 6.96 -12.81
C GLN A 263 1.81 6.09 -13.80
N ILE A 264 1.58 4.77 -13.81
CA ILE A 264 2.21 3.85 -14.75
C ILE A 264 1.79 4.16 -16.20
N MET A 265 0.48 4.30 -16.44
CA MET A 265 -0.08 4.61 -17.76
C MET A 265 0.40 5.94 -18.32
N SER A 266 0.53 6.96 -17.46
CA SER A 266 1.03 8.28 -17.82
C SER A 266 2.55 8.38 -17.92
N ASN A 267 3.27 7.25 -17.84
CA ASN A 267 4.73 7.19 -17.84
C ASN A 267 5.37 8.16 -16.84
N ASP A 268 4.84 8.19 -15.61
CA ASP A 268 5.28 9.05 -14.50
C ASP A 268 4.91 10.53 -14.65
N LYS A 269 4.08 10.92 -15.63
CA LYS A 269 3.60 12.30 -15.74
C LYS A 269 2.66 12.67 -14.58
N TYR A 270 1.68 11.82 -14.26
CA TYR A 270 0.81 12.01 -13.10
C TYR A 270 1.34 11.25 -11.88
N LYS A 271 1.14 11.80 -10.68
CA LYS A 271 1.81 11.31 -9.46
C LYS A 271 0.83 10.63 -8.50
N SER A 272 1.04 9.36 -8.24
CA SER A 272 0.47 8.64 -7.09
C SER A 272 1.33 8.92 -5.86
N VAL A 273 0.74 9.59 -4.87
CA VAL A 273 1.46 10.09 -3.70
C VAL A 273 1.00 9.39 -2.42
N GLU A 274 1.92 9.30 -1.45
CA GLU A 274 1.59 8.79 -0.12
C GLU A 274 0.58 9.72 0.56
N HIS A 275 -0.45 9.12 1.14
CA HIS A 275 -1.40 9.83 1.96
C HIS A 275 -1.80 8.97 3.17
N CYS A 276 -2.34 9.59 4.20
CA CYS A 276 -2.81 8.89 5.38
C CYS A 276 -3.98 9.62 6.04
N VAL A 277 -4.59 8.93 6.98
CA VAL A 277 -5.71 9.45 7.77
C VAL A 277 -5.36 9.32 9.24
N ILE A 278 -5.47 10.41 9.99
CA ILE A 278 -5.25 10.38 11.44
C ILE A 278 -6.53 10.07 12.20
N ALA A 279 -6.40 9.40 13.34
CA ALA A 279 -7.51 9.18 14.25
C ALA A 279 -7.88 10.48 14.98
N ASN A 280 -9.18 10.76 15.08
CA ASN A 280 -9.72 11.85 15.88
C ASN A 280 -10.14 11.31 17.27
N ARG A 281 -9.81 12.05 18.34
CA ARG A 281 -10.14 11.65 19.73
C ARG A 281 -11.54 12.07 20.18
N SER A 282 -12.13 13.06 19.52
CA SER A 282 -13.32 13.75 19.99
C SER A 282 -14.56 13.37 19.20
N ASN A 283 -14.42 13.03 17.92
CA ASN A 283 -15.55 12.75 17.03
C ASN A 283 -15.32 11.47 16.22
N ASN A 284 -16.39 10.70 16.04
CA ASN A 284 -16.42 9.63 15.05
C ASN A 284 -16.50 10.26 13.67
N ARG A 285 -15.66 9.79 12.74
CA ARG A 285 -15.62 10.27 11.37
C ARG A 285 -16.00 9.15 10.40
N ILE A 286 -16.56 9.55 9.26
CA ILE A 286 -16.77 8.68 8.10
C ILE A 286 -16.09 9.24 6.84
N SER A 287 -15.95 8.40 5.83
CA SER A 287 -15.55 8.79 4.49
C SER A 287 -16.04 7.76 3.49
N VAL A 288 -16.43 8.21 2.29
CA VAL A 288 -16.98 7.35 1.23
C VAL A 288 -16.12 7.47 -0.03
N PRO A 289 -15.00 6.72 -0.11
CA PRO A 289 -14.16 6.69 -1.29
C PRO A 289 -14.68 5.74 -2.37
N ILE A 290 -14.63 6.16 -3.63
CA ILE A 290 -14.82 5.34 -4.82
C ILE A 290 -13.45 5.16 -5.47
N PHE A 291 -13.02 3.91 -5.64
CA PHE A 291 -11.79 3.55 -6.34
C PHE A 291 -12.13 3.09 -7.74
N LEU A 292 -11.39 3.61 -8.72
CA LEU A 292 -11.43 3.11 -10.09
C LEU A 292 -10.20 2.26 -10.34
N HIS A 293 -10.37 1.00 -10.67
CA HIS A 293 -9.29 0.08 -10.99
C HIS A 293 -9.35 -0.37 -12.45
N PRO A 294 -8.21 -0.70 -13.07
CA PRO A 294 -8.20 -1.60 -14.21
C PRO A 294 -8.82 -2.96 -13.83
N LYS A 295 -9.40 -3.68 -14.79
CA LYS A 295 -9.80 -5.07 -14.55
C LYS A 295 -8.57 -5.91 -14.23
N ALA A 296 -8.75 -6.93 -13.39
CA ALA A 296 -7.67 -7.88 -13.04
C ALA A 296 -6.94 -8.46 -14.26
N THR A 297 -7.64 -8.64 -15.39
CA THR A 297 -7.09 -9.20 -16.64
C THR A 297 -6.37 -8.17 -17.53
N ASN A 298 -6.44 -6.88 -17.22
CA ASN A 298 -5.79 -5.87 -18.05
C ASN A 298 -4.28 -5.83 -17.82
N VAL A 299 -3.52 -5.52 -18.87
CA VAL A 299 -2.09 -5.25 -18.79
C VAL A 299 -1.90 -3.74 -18.74
N ILE A 300 -1.35 -3.22 -17.65
CA ILE A 300 -1.03 -1.80 -17.49
C ILE A 300 0.43 -1.53 -17.88
N GLY A 301 0.70 -0.37 -18.45
CA GLY A 301 2.02 0.10 -18.84
C GLY A 301 1.92 1.49 -19.47
N PRO A 302 3.05 2.15 -19.80
CA PRO A 302 3.03 3.46 -20.47
C PRO A 302 2.16 3.42 -21.73
N LEU A 303 1.20 4.34 -21.82
CA LEU A 303 0.34 4.49 -22.99
C LEU A 303 1.17 4.84 -24.22
N LYS A 304 0.75 4.38 -25.39
CA LYS A 304 1.51 4.55 -26.65
C LYS A 304 1.66 6.03 -26.99
N GLU A 305 0.59 6.78 -26.80
CA GLU A 305 0.46 8.22 -27.00
C GLU A 305 1.44 9.02 -26.11
N VAL A 306 1.82 8.47 -24.96
CA VAL A 306 2.74 9.13 -24.01
C VAL A 306 4.21 8.91 -24.40
N ILE A 307 4.50 7.89 -25.22
CA ILE A 307 5.86 7.56 -25.66
C ILE A 307 6.06 7.75 -27.18
N GLU A 308 5.07 8.31 -27.86
CA GLU A 308 5.05 8.45 -29.32
C GLU A 308 6.14 9.39 -29.85
N ASN A 309 6.55 10.38 -29.04
CA ASN A 309 7.55 11.39 -29.43
C ASN A 309 8.99 10.96 -29.09
N GLY A 310 9.19 9.70 -28.73
CA GLY A 310 10.50 9.11 -28.44
C GLY A 310 10.89 9.13 -26.96
N GLU A 311 9.95 9.41 -26.07
CA GLU A 311 10.14 9.26 -24.64
C GLU A 311 10.48 7.81 -24.27
N LYS A 312 11.39 7.62 -23.31
CA LYS A 312 11.74 6.28 -22.84
C LYS A 312 10.65 5.78 -21.88
N PRO A 313 10.16 4.53 -22.04
CA PRO A 313 9.24 3.95 -21.08
C PRO A 313 9.98 3.74 -19.74
N ILE A 314 9.48 4.37 -18.68
CA ILE A 314 10.00 4.27 -17.32
C ILE A 314 9.48 2.99 -16.65
N TYR A 315 8.26 2.58 -17.01
CA TYR A 315 7.61 1.38 -16.50
C TYR A 315 7.55 0.27 -17.54
N LYS A 316 7.62 -0.97 -17.06
CA LYS A 316 7.31 -2.16 -17.88
C LYS A 316 5.81 -2.42 -17.85
N GLN A 317 5.34 -3.14 -18.86
CA GLN A 317 3.99 -3.69 -18.86
C GLN A 317 3.85 -4.78 -17.78
N ILE A 318 2.72 -4.81 -17.09
CA ILE A 318 2.40 -5.80 -16.06
C ILE A 318 0.91 -6.09 -16.03
N LEU A 319 0.53 -7.35 -15.80
CA LEU A 319 -0.86 -7.73 -15.57
C LEU A 319 -1.35 -7.09 -14.26
N TYR A 320 -2.51 -6.45 -14.26
CA TYR A 320 -3.01 -5.74 -13.09
C TYR A 320 -3.27 -6.68 -11.91
N ALA A 321 -3.78 -7.90 -12.15
CA ALA A 321 -3.87 -8.93 -11.11
C ALA A 321 -2.51 -9.22 -10.45
N ASP A 322 -1.44 -9.35 -11.23
CA ASP A 322 -0.09 -9.58 -10.69
C ASP A 322 0.37 -8.37 -9.86
N TYR A 323 0.11 -7.15 -10.35
CA TYR A 323 0.42 -5.92 -9.62
C TYR A 323 -0.30 -5.85 -8.26
N THR A 324 -1.60 -6.14 -8.24
CA THR A 324 -2.39 -6.17 -6.99
C THR A 324 -1.90 -7.26 -6.03
N ASN A 325 -1.59 -8.46 -6.55
CA ASN A 325 -1.02 -9.55 -5.77
C ASN A 325 0.31 -9.13 -5.14
N ILE A 326 1.21 -8.49 -5.89
CA ILE A 326 2.47 -7.96 -5.37
C ILE A 326 2.22 -6.95 -4.26
N PHE A 327 1.29 -5.99 -4.46
CA PHE A 327 0.98 -4.97 -3.46
C PHE A 327 0.48 -5.57 -2.14
N PHE A 328 -0.42 -6.55 -2.21
CA PHE A 328 -0.97 -7.24 -1.04
C PHE A 328 -0.08 -8.37 -0.50
N SER A 329 0.98 -8.76 -1.24
CA SER A 329 1.95 -9.79 -0.83
C SER A 329 2.94 -9.33 0.23
N LYS A 330 2.74 -8.19 0.90
CA LYS A 330 3.58 -7.75 2.04
C LYS A 330 3.70 -8.89 3.05
N GLY A 331 4.83 -9.61 2.99
CA GLY A 331 5.08 -10.84 3.73
C GLY A 331 5.56 -12.05 2.92
N HIS A 332 5.68 -12.02 1.59
CA HIS A 332 6.08 -13.20 0.79
C HIS A 332 7.59 -13.47 0.69
N GLY A 333 8.43 -12.54 1.14
CA GLY A 333 9.87 -12.61 0.89
C GLY A 333 10.26 -12.31 -0.56
N VAL A 334 11.53 -12.03 -0.84
CA VAL A 334 12.03 -11.76 -2.20
C VAL A 334 11.86 -12.97 -3.10
N LYS A 335 12.07 -14.19 -2.58
CA LYS A 335 11.83 -15.41 -3.34
C LYS A 335 10.36 -15.58 -3.70
N GLY A 336 9.44 -15.26 -2.79
CA GLY A 336 8.01 -15.31 -3.08
C GLY A 336 7.60 -14.30 -4.16
N LEU A 337 8.24 -13.14 -4.21
CA LEU A 337 8.09 -12.18 -5.31
C LEU A 337 8.65 -12.75 -6.63
N CYS A 338 9.83 -13.37 -6.63
CA CYS A 338 10.38 -14.02 -7.83
C CYS A 338 9.49 -15.17 -8.34
N ASP A 339 8.91 -15.97 -7.45
CA ASP A 339 8.10 -17.13 -7.79
C ASP A 339 6.77 -16.75 -8.46
N ILE A 340 6.23 -15.56 -8.17
CA ILE A 340 5.07 -15.00 -8.87
C ILE A 340 5.44 -14.23 -10.15
N GLY A 341 6.70 -14.33 -10.59
CA GLY A 341 7.12 -13.84 -11.90
C GLY A 341 7.25 -12.32 -12.03
N ILE A 342 7.54 -11.61 -10.94
CA ILE A 342 7.69 -10.14 -10.95
C ILE A 342 8.60 -9.65 -12.09
N GLN A 343 8.16 -8.59 -12.76
CA GLN A 343 8.95 -7.94 -13.81
C GLN A 343 9.52 -6.59 -13.37
N VAL A 344 8.98 -6.03 -12.28
CA VAL A 344 9.32 -4.73 -11.71
C VAL A 344 9.59 -4.90 -10.22
N LEU A 345 10.70 -4.32 -9.75
CA LEU A 345 11.03 -4.30 -8.33
C LEU A 345 10.05 -3.37 -7.58
N PRO A 346 9.41 -3.81 -6.49
CA PRO A 346 8.58 -2.93 -5.68
C PRO A 346 9.40 -1.73 -5.15
N LYS A 347 8.78 -0.55 -5.04
CA LYS A 347 9.45 0.73 -4.67
C LYS A 347 10.36 0.59 -3.44
N GLN A 348 9.93 -0.16 -2.43
CA GLN A 348 10.69 -0.43 -1.20
C GLN A 348 12.03 -1.16 -1.39
N TYR A 349 12.28 -1.79 -2.56
CA TYR A 349 13.53 -2.46 -2.91
C TYR A 349 14.39 -1.65 -3.91
N ILE A 350 13.90 -0.49 -4.36
CA ILE A 350 14.59 0.35 -5.31
C ILE A 350 15.47 1.34 -4.54
N GLN A 351 16.80 1.23 -4.67
CA GLN A 351 17.70 2.20 -4.05
C GLN A 351 17.54 3.62 -4.66
N PRO A 352 17.67 4.68 -3.84
CA PRO A 352 17.75 6.07 -4.31
C PRO A 352 18.81 6.25 -5.39
N LEU A 353 18.57 7.14 -6.36
CA LEU A 353 19.45 7.31 -7.52
C LEU A 353 20.90 7.64 -7.12
N GLU A 354 21.06 8.38 -6.04
CA GLU A 354 22.34 8.80 -5.43
C GLU A 354 23.11 7.68 -4.72
N GLU A 355 22.44 6.60 -4.32
CA GLU A 355 23.06 5.43 -3.66
C GLU A 355 23.40 4.31 -4.65
N ARG A 356 22.92 4.40 -5.89
CA ARG A 356 23.15 3.36 -6.91
C ARG A 356 24.58 3.39 -7.41
N ILE A 357 25.26 2.25 -7.30
CA ILE A 357 26.56 2.04 -7.94
C ILE A 357 26.34 1.99 -9.47
N THR A 358 26.91 2.95 -10.19
CA THR A 358 26.92 2.93 -11.66
C THR A 358 28.12 2.12 -12.16
N THR A 359 27.96 1.46 -13.32
CA THR A 359 29.04 0.68 -13.97
C THR A 359 30.29 1.50 -14.29
N SER A 360 30.20 2.84 -14.29
CA SER A 360 31.33 3.77 -14.42
C SER A 360 32.24 3.87 -13.18
N ILE A 361 31.87 3.27 -12.04
CA ILE A 361 32.65 3.26 -10.79
C ILE A 361 33.22 1.85 -10.49
N VAL A 362 32.88 0.84 -11.31
CA VAL A 362 33.36 -0.53 -11.11
C VAL A 362 34.78 -0.65 -11.67
N ILE A 363 35.78 -0.65 -10.79
CA ILE A 363 37.15 -1.02 -11.12
C ILE A 363 37.16 -2.54 -11.33
N THR A 364 37.33 -3.00 -12.56
CA THR A 364 37.31 -4.43 -12.91
C THR A 364 38.64 -5.15 -12.69
N ASP A 365 39.71 -4.38 -12.47
CA ASP A 365 41.09 -4.89 -12.50
C ASP A 365 41.66 -5.20 -11.11
N ASP A 366 40.96 -4.81 -10.04
CA ASP A 366 41.38 -5.05 -8.66
C ASP A 366 40.51 -6.14 -8.03
N SER A 367 41.13 -7.30 -7.76
CA SER A 367 40.51 -8.41 -7.04
C SER A 367 40.87 -8.38 -5.56
N ILE A 368 39.92 -8.74 -4.71
CA ILE A 368 40.18 -8.88 -3.27
C ILE A 368 41.25 -9.95 -3.01
N PRO A 369 42.03 -9.83 -1.92
CA PRO A 369 43.13 -10.76 -1.66
C PRO A 369 42.65 -12.21 -1.57
N LEU A 370 43.32 -13.10 -2.31
CA LEU A 370 43.13 -14.54 -2.26
C LEU A 370 44.29 -15.17 -1.48
N ILE A 371 43.98 -15.87 -0.39
CA ILE A 371 44.97 -16.42 0.55
C ILE A 371 44.91 -17.95 0.48
N ASP A 372 46.06 -18.57 0.23
CA ASP A 372 46.21 -20.02 0.28
C ASP A 372 46.54 -20.46 1.70
N ALA A 373 45.59 -21.13 2.35
CA ALA A 373 45.71 -21.62 3.71
C ALA A 373 46.03 -23.11 3.80
N SER A 374 46.69 -23.67 2.77
CA SER A 374 47.21 -25.04 2.79
C SER A 374 48.16 -25.32 3.95
N ASN A 375 48.81 -24.28 4.50
CA ASN A 375 49.62 -24.36 5.72
C ASN A 375 49.32 -23.19 6.68
N TRP A 376 48.38 -23.39 7.60
CA TRP A 376 47.99 -22.38 8.60
C TRP A 376 49.12 -21.94 9.53
N ASP A 377 50.13 -22.79 9.73
CA ASP A 377 51.26 -22.49 10.63
C ASP A 377 52.37 -21.66 9.95
N ASP A 378 52.27 -21.39 8.64
CA ASP A 378 53.22 -20.51 7.95
C ASP A 378 52.99 -19.04 8.37
N PRO A 379 53.97 -18.37 8.99
CA PRO A 379 53.86 -16.95 9.36
C PRO A 379 53.50 -16.02 8.19
N LYS A 380 53.78 -16.42 6.94
CA LYS A 380 53.39 -15.66 5.75
C LYS A 380 51.87 -15.63 5.55
N VAL A 381 51.16 -16.71 5.88
CA VAL A 381 49.69 -16.76 5.78
C VAL A 381 49.09 -15.77 6.79
N ALA A 382 49.61 -15.74 8.02
CA ALA A 382 49.20 -14.77 9.03
C ALA A 382 49.46 -13.32 8.60
N ASP A 383 50.63 -13.03 8.02
CA ASP A 383 50.96 -11.70 7.49
C ASP A 383 50.05 -11.27 6.33
N GLN A 384 49.72 -12.20 5.42
CA GLN A 384 48.77 -11.96 4.32
C GLN A 384 47.36 -11.66 4.84
N ILE A 385 46.87 -12.42 5.82
CA ILE A 385 45.57 -12.17 6.47
C ILE A 385 45.55 -10.80 7.13
N CYS A 386 46.59 -10.46 7.89
CA CYS A 386 46.69 -9.15 8.56
C CYS A 386 46.67 -8.00 7.57
N LYS A 387 47.46 -8.09 6.49
CA LYS A 387 47.49 -7.08 5.43
C LYS A 387 46.16 -6.97 4.71
N ALA A 388 45.51 -8.08 4.40
CA ALA A 388 44.21 -8.07 3.75
C ALA A 388 43.12 -7.47 4.65
N ALA A 389 43.09 -7.82 5.94
CA ALA A 389 42.17 -7.25 6.90
C ALA A 389 42.39 -5.73 7.09
N GLN A 390 43.64 -5.26 7.10
CA GLN A 390 43.98 -3.84 7.23
C GLN A 390 43.61 -3.02 5.99
N ASN A 391 43.91 -3.55 4.79
CA ASN A 391 43.78 -2.79 3.55
C ASN A 391 42.38 -2.91 2.92
N TRP A 392 41.71 -4.05 3.09
CA TRP A 392 40.42 -4.35 2.43
C TRP A 392 39.28 -4.57 3.43
N GLY A 393 39.56 -5.12 4.61
CA GLY A 393 38.53 -5.54 5.57
C GLY A 393 37.86 -6.88 5.23
N PHE A 394 38.16 -7.48 4.07
CA PHE A 394 37.70 -8.79 3.63
C PHE A 394 38.71 -9.46 2.68
N PHE A 395 38.69 -10.80 2.63
CA PHE A 395 39.59 -11.63 1.81
C PHE A 395 38.96 -12.99 1.51
N GLN A 396 39.45 -13.65 0.47
CA GLN A 396 39.11 -15.03 0.15
C GLN A 396 40.18 -15.98 0.70
N VAL A 397 39.76 -17.16 1.15
CA VAL A 397 40.67 -18.21 1.60
C VAL A 397 40.38 -19.48 0.79
N ILE A 398 41.43 -20.11 0.28
CA ILE A 398 41.39 -21.43 -0.37
C ILE A 398 42.26 -22.41 0.41
N ASN A 399 42.09 -23.71 0.15
CA ASN A 399 42.83 -24.78 0.83
C ASN A 399 42.74 -24.73 2.38
N HIS A 400 41.67 -24.13 2.92
CA HIS A 400 41.44 -23.94 4.35
C HIS A 400 41.21 -25.24 5.14
N GLY A 401 41.15 -26.40 4.47
CA GLY A 401 40.98 -27.72 5.10
C GLY A 401 39.54 -28.14 5.37
N ILE A 402 38.53 -27.34 4.96
CA ILE A 402 37.12 -27.80 5.01
C ILE A 402 36.88 -28.63 3.74
N PRO A 403 36.38 -29.88 3.85
CA PRO A 403 36.13 -30.71 2.70
C PRO A 403 35.16 -30.06 1.70
N ILE A 404 35.45 -30.19 0.40
CA ILE A 404 34.61 -29.62 -0.67
C ILE A 404 33.17 -30.13 -0.56
N GLU A 405 32.98 -31.40 -0.23
CA GLU A 405 31.65 -32.01 -0.02
C GLU A 405 30.82 -31.27 1.04
N VAL A 406 31.45 -30.75 2.10
CA VAL A 406 30.74 -29.96 3.13
C VAL A 406 30.25 -28.63 2.56
N LEU A 407 31.08 -27.98 1.72
CA LEU A 407 30.73 -26.73 1.04
C LEU A 407 29.63 -26.93 -0.01
N GLU A 408 29.62 -28.06 -0.70
CA GLU A 408 28.56 -28.42 -1.66
C GLU A 408 27.25 -28.75 -0.94
N ASN A 409 27.32 -29.54 0.13
CA ASN A 409 26.15 -29.92 0.92
C ASN A 409 25.43 -28.71 1.55
N ILE A 410 26.17 -27.70 2.03
CA ILE A 410 25.54 -26.49 2.58
C ILE A 410 24.89 -25.64 1.48
N LYS A 411 25.47 -25.57 0.27
CA LYS A 411 24.86 -24.90 -0.88
C LYS A 411 23.56 -25.59 -1.29
N GLU A 412 23.57 -26.91 -1.45
CA GLU A 412 22.37 -27.68 -1.81
C GLU A 412 21.29 -27.54 -0.74
N THR A 413 21.65 -27.62 0.54
CA THR A 413 20.72 -27.45 1.66
C THR A 413 20.11 -26.05 1.69
N SER A 414 20.90 -25.02 1.42
CA SER A 414 20.41 -23.64 1.27
C SER A 414 19.39 -23.55 0.13
N HIS A 415 19.71 -24.05 -1.06
CA HIS A 415 18.78 -24.06 -2.20
C HIS A 415 17.47 -24.79 -1.89
N ARG A 416 17.54 -25.96 -1.25
CA ARG A 416 16.34 -26.70 -0.82
C ARG A 416 15.48 -25.88 0.13
N PHE A 417 16.07 -25.23 1.13
CA PHE A 417 15.34 -24.40 2.10
C PHE A 417 14.63 -23.22 1.42
N PHE A 418 15.32 -22.43 0.60
CA PHE A 418 14.71 -21.25 -0.02
C PHE A 418 13.65 -21.60 -1.08
N ASN A 419 13.67 -22.83 -1.62
CA ASN A 419 12.65 -23.36 -2.51
C ASN A 419 11.45 -23.99 -1.79
N LEU A 420 11.44 -24.04 -0.46
CA LEU A 420 10.25 -24.44 0.28
C LEU A 420 9.09 -23.45 0.06
N PRO A 421 7.83 -23.92 0.19
CA PRO A 421 6.65 -23.06 0.20
C PRO A 421 6.77 -21.91 1.23
N THR A 422 6.20 -20.75 0.92
CA THR A 422 6.31 -19.54 1.75
C THR A 422 5.83 -19.75 3.19
N ASN A 423 4.74 -20.50 3.38
CA ASN A 423 4.22 -20.86 4.70
C ASN A 423 5.20 -21.71 5.54
N GLU A 424 6.01 -22.56 4.89
CA GLU A 424 7.04 -23.35 5.57
C GLU A 424 8.23 -22.48 6.01
N LYS A 425 8.68 -21.57 5.14
CA LYS A 425 9.77 -20.63 5.45
C LYS A 425 9.39 -19.63 6.56
N LYS A 426 8.14 -19.17 6.57
CA LYS A 426 7.62 -18.22 7.58
C LYS A 426 7.66 -18.74 9.02
N LYS A 427 7.69 -20.07 9.22
CA LYS A 427 7.84 -20.67 10.56
C LYS A 427 9.13 -20.20 11.26
N TYR A 428 10.13 -19.79 10.49
CA TYR A 428 11.43 -19.33 10.98
C TYR A 428 11.55 -17.80 11.10
N THR A 429 10.48 -17.03 10.86
CA THR A 429 10.51 -15.56 10.91
C THR A 429 10.40 -15.02 12.35
N ASN A 430 9.59 -15.67 13.18
CA ASN A 430 9.33 -15.29 14.58
C ASN A 430 9.71 -16.41 15.57
N SER A 431 10.68 -17.26 15.21
CA SER A 431 11.11 -18.34 16.08
C SER A 431 11.68 -17.78 17.38
N LEU A 432 10.97 -17.98 18.49
CA LEU A 432 11.39 -17.62 19.86
C LEU A 432 12.63 -18.41 20.33
N SER A 433 13.12 -19.39 19.54
CA SER A 433 14.42 -20.02 19.76
C SER A 433 15.50 -19.24 19.00
N SER A 434 16.42 -18.64 19.77
CA SER A 434 17.35 -17.57 19.37
C SER A 434 18.40 -17.89 18.29
N ASN A 435 18.36 -19.06 17.64
CA ASN A 435 19.50 -19.57 16.88
C ASN A 435 19.21 -19.73 15.37
N VAL A 436 17.97 -19.56 14.93
CA VAL A 436 17.59 -19.64 13.51
C VAL A 436 16.59 -18.53 13.17
N ARG A 437 16.89 -17.71 12.15
CA ARG A 437 16.02 -16.62 11.72
C ARG A 437 15.96 -16.51 10.19
N TYR A 438 14.75 -16.58 9.63
CA TYR A 438 14.47 -16.27 8.23
C TYR A 438 13.92 -14.85 8.09
N ALA A 439 14.55 -14.02 7.27
CA ALA A 439 14.10 -12.65 7.01
C ALA A 439 14.55 -12.15 5.61
N THR A 440 13.94 -11.07 5.16
CA THR A 440 14.30 -10.37 3.90
C THR A 440 15.30 -9.24 4.11
N SER A 441 15.37 -8.73 5.33
CA SER A 441 16.13 -7.55 5.69
C SER A 441 16.59 -7.66 7.15
N PHE A 442 17.74 -7.08 7.46
CA PHE A 442 18.37 -7.22 8.77
C PHE A 442 17.59 -6.45 9.82
N ASN A 443 17.25 -5.20 9.50
CA ASN A 443 16.38 -4.38 10.32
C ASN A 443 15.37 -3.65 9.43
N PRO A 444 14.26 -4.31 9.06
CA PRO A 444 13.24 -3.72 8.20
C PRO A 444 12.62 -2.44 8.79
N GLU A 445 12.75 -2.21 10.10
CA GLU A 445 12.19 -1.06 10.82
C GLU A 445 13.11 0.17 10.76
N ALA A 446 14.40 -0.01 10.49
CA ALA A 446 15.36 1.09 10.36
C ALA A 446 15.82 1.33 8.91
N GLU A 447 15.55 0.39 8.01
CA GLU A 447 15.98 0.45 6.62
C GLU A 447 15.03 1.30 5.76
N LYS A 448 15.54 2.38 5.17
CA LYS A 448 14.79 3.20 4.18
C LYS A 448 14.51 2.44 2.88
N THR A 449 15.42 1.55 2.50
CA THR A 449 15.33 0.68 1.32
C THR A 449 15.64 -0.76 1.76
N LEU A 450 14.74 -1.69 1.48
CA LEU A 450 14.93 -3.09 1.79
C LEU A 450 15.92 -3.74 0.82
N SER A 451 16.71 -4.68 1.33
CA SER A 451 17.61 -5.49 0.49
C SER A 451 16.82 -6.43 -0.43
N TRP A 452 17.20 -6.52 -1.71
CA TRP A 452 16.66 -7.53 -2.65
C TRP A 452 17.27 -8.91 -2.40
N ARG A 453 16.96 -9.50 -1.24
CA ARG A 453 17.34 -10.87 -0.88
C ARG A 453 16.41 -11.46 0.15
N ASP A 454 16.49 -12.76 0.29
CA ASP A 454 16.10 -13.47 1.49
C ASP A 454 17.38 -14.00 2.17
N TYR A 455 17.37 -14.12 3.50
CA TYR A 455 18.45 -14.77 4.22
C TYR A 455 17.92 -15.64 5.36
N LEU A 456 18.72 -16.66 5.69
CA LEU A 456 18.56 -17.54 6.84
C LEU A 456 19.79 -17.37 7.72
N SER A 457 19.62 -16.77 8.88
CA SER A 457 20.67 -16.68 9.90
C SER A 457 20.65 -17.94 10.74
N LEU A 458 21.81 -18.58 10.88
CA LEU A 458 22.06 -19.64 11.85
C LEU A 458 23.07 -19.08 12.86
N SER A 459 22.65 -18.90 14.10
CA SER A 459 23.48 -18.38 15.20
C SER A 459 23.74 -19.50 16.21
N PRO A 460 24.64 -20.46 15.90
CA PRO A 460 25.09 -21.43 16.88
C PRO A 460 25.92 -20.73 17.97
N TYR A 461 25.65 -21.03 19.23
CA TYR A 461 26.61 -20.77 20.29
C TYR A 461 27.71 -21.82 20.17
N PHE A 462 28.91 -21.38 19.82
CA PHE A 462 30.13 -22.20 19.83
C PHE A 462 30.90 -22.00 21.12
#